data_AF-A0A8T3M9V9-F1
#
_entry.id   AF-A0A8T3M9V9-F1
#
_cell.length_a   1.000
_cell.length_b   1.000
_cell.length_c   1.000
_cell.angle_alpha   90.00
_cell.angle_beta   90.00
_cell.angle_gamma   90.00
#
_symmetry.space_group_name_H-M   'P 1'
#
loop_
_entity.id
_entity.type
_entity.pdbx_description
1 polymer ?
#
loop_
_entity_poly.entity_id
_entity_poly.type
_entity_poly.pdbx_seq_one_letter_code
_entity_poly.pdbx_strand_id
1 'polypeptide(L)'
;MTRRGIVVLGDVIGSRSAGPASSAWLRRLCGELDDAYGDRRIAPFGFTQGDELQGLLRPDAEPMTAVLRASLRHPRPPRMRWSVAAGEIEPGKGPATQRTGSAFLA
;
A
#
# COMPACT_ATOMS: atom_id res chain seq x y z
N MET A 1 -21.42 0.03 -12.00
CA MET A 1 -20.46 0.48 -13.03
C MET A 1 -19.08 0.06 -12.58
N THR A 2 -18.44 -0.89 -13.28
CA THR A 2 -17.03 -1.23 -13.08
C THR A 2 -16.16 -0.09 -13.61
N ARG A 3 -15.09 0.26 -12.89
CA ARG A 3 -14.10 1.25 -13.33
C ARG A 3 -12.76 0.55 -13.53
N ARG A 4 -11.98 0.92 -14.54
CA ARG A 4 -10.60 0.43 -14.65
C ARG A 4 -9.70 1.13 -13.64
N GLY A 5 -8.69 0.42 -13.16
CA GLY A 5 -7.60 1.00 -12.38
C GLY A 5 -6.47 0.01 -12.17
N ILE A 6 -5.50 0.44 -11.37
CA ILE A 6 -4.28 -0.30 -11.08
C ILE A 6 -4.22 -0.55 -9.57
N VAL A 7 -4.15 -1.82 -9.19
CA VAL A 7 -3.92 -2.25 -7.82
C VAL A 7 -2.42 -2.38 -7.61
N VAL A 8 -1.91 -1.77 -6.54
CA VAL A 8 -0.53 -1.92 -6.08
C VAL A 8 -0.57 -2.56 -4.70
N LEU A 9 0.02 -3.75 -4.59
CA LEU A 9 0.19 -4.46 -3.33
C LEU A 9 1.67 -4.56 -3.01
N GLY A 10 1.99 -4.46 -1.73
CA GLY A 10 3.35 -4.63 -1.24
C GLY A 10 3.37 -5.31 0.11
N ASP A 11 4.29 -6.24 0.34
CA ASP A 11 4.43 -6.99 1.59
C ASP A 11 5.86 -6.86 2.16
N VAL A 12 5.99 -6.52 3.44
CA VAL A 12 7.29 -6.42 4.12
C VAL A 12 7.82 -7.82 4.46
N ILE A 13 8.92 -8.20 3.79
CA ILE A 13 9.56 -9.48 4.00
C ILE A 13 10.19 -9.54 5.39
N GLY A 14 9.83 -10.55 6.18
CA GLY A 14 10.41 -10.79 7.51
C GLY A 14 9.83 -9.88 8.60
N SER A 15 8.71 -9.21 8.35
CA SER A 15 8.03 -8.30 9.28
C SER A 15 7.83 -8.84 10.70
N ARG A 16 7.63 -10.15 10.86
CA ARG A 16 7.36 -10.81 12.15
C ARG A 16 8.48 -10.62 13.18
N SER A 17 9.72 -10.42 12.75
CA SER A 17 10.84 -10.12 13.67
C SER A 17 10.88 -8.65 14.11
N ALA A 18 10.14 -7.76 13.45
CA ALA A 18 10.16 -6.32 13.66
C ALA A 18 8.79 -5.68 13.37
N GLY A 19 7.72 -6.25 13.93
CA GLY A 19 6.33 -5.87 13.62
C GLY A 19 6.04 -4.38 13.81
N PRO A 20 6.27 -3.79 15.01
CA PRO A 20 6.03 -2.37 15.24
C PRO A 20 6.82 -1.43 14.32
N ALA A 21 8.07 -1.78 14.02
CA ALA A 21 8.91 -1.00 13.10
C ALA A 21 8.40 -1.09 11.65
N SER A 22 7.94 -2.27 11.22
CA SER A 22 7.36 -2.48 9.90
C SER A 22 6.07 -1.67 9.74
N SER A 23 5.17 -1.72 10.72
CA SER A 23 3.94 -0.92 10.74
C SER A 23 4.22 0.59 10.73
N ALA A 24 5.19 1.05 11.52
CA ALA A 24 5.56 2.47 11.55
C ALA A 24 6.14 2.94 10.22
N TRP A 25 6.96 2.10 9.57
CA TRP A 25 7.51 2.39 8.25
C TRP A 25 6.42 2.39 7.17
N LEU A 26 5.52 1.42 7.16
CA LEU A 26 4.39 1.37 6.23
C LEU A 26 3.45 2.56 6.38
N ARG A 27 3.14 2.97 7.61
CA ARG A 27 2.33 4.17 7.86
C ARG A 27 2.95 5.43 7.28
N ARG A 28 4.28 5.56 7.38
CA ARG A 28 5.02 6.67 6.75
C ARG A 28 4.98 6.57 5.23
N LEU A 29 5.23 5.38 4.68
CA LEU A 29 5.20 5.14 3.24
C LEU A 29 3.82 5.44 2.64
N CYS A 30 2.72 5.04 3.30
CA CYS A 30 1.36 5.36 2.86
C CYS A 30 1.18 6.88 2.68
N GLY A 31 1.57 7.69 3.66
CA GLY A 31 1.51 9.15 3.56
C GLY A 31 2.36 9.69 2.40
N GLU A 32 3.60 9.20 2.26
CA GLU A 32 4.48 9.61 1.15
C GLU A 32 3.92 9.26 -0.23
N LEU A 33 3.23 8.12 -0.36
CA LEU A 33 2.61 7.68 -1.60
C LEU A 33 1.31 8.43 -1.87
N ASP A 34 0.49 8.68 -0.86
CA ASP A 34 -0.69 9.54 -0.98
C ASP A 34 -0.29 10.91 -1.53
N ASP A 35 0.73 11.54 -0.96
CA ASP A 35 1.25 12.83 -1.44
C ASP A 35 1.80 12.74 -2.87
N ALA A 36 2.55 11.67 -3.19
CA ALA A 36 3.16 11.50 -4.50
C ALA A 36 2.17 11.28 -5.64
N TYR A 37 1.09 10.55 -5.36
CA TYR A 37 0.07 10.26 -6.36
C TYR A 37 -0.99 11.36 -6.46
N GLY A 38 -1.30 12.07 -5.37
CA GLY A 38 -2.34 13.11 -5.40
C GLY A 38 -3.65 12.54 -5.95
N ASP A 39 -4.27 13.26 -6.88
CA ASP A 39 -5.52 12.84 -7.55
C ASP A 39 -5.36 11.65 -8.50
N ARG A 40 -4.13 11.12 -8.66
CA ARG A 40 -3.88 9.88 -9.42
C ARG A 40 -4.23 8.62 -8.65
N ARG A 41 -4.55 8.73 -7.36
CA ARG A 41 -5.14 7.64 -6.57
C ARG A 41 -6.66 7.64 -6.69
N ILE A 42 -7.26 6.45 -6.77
CA ILE A 42 -8.71 6.27 -6.69
C ILE A 42 -9.14 6.23 -5.21
N ALA A 43 -8.29 5.68 -4.35
CA ALA A 43 -8.47 5.63 -2.90
C ALA A 43 -7.13 5.90 -2.19
N PRO A 44 -7.15 6.38 -0.94
CA PRO A 44 -5.92 6.54 -0.15
C PRO A 44 -5.15 5.23 -0.06
N PHE A 45 -3.83 5.33 -0.01
CA PHE A 45 -2.99 4.20 0.36
C PHE A 45 -3.30 3.77 1.79
N GLY A 46 -3.39 2.46 1.97
CA GLY A 46 -3.57 1.85 3.28
C GLY A 46 -2.57 0.74 3.48
N PHE A 47 -2.53 0.24 4.70
CA PHE A 47 -1.89 -1.03 4.99
C PHE A 47 -2.79 -1.80 5.95
N THR A 48 -2.75 -3.12 5.85
CA THR A 48 -3.45 -4.01 6.77
C THR A 48 -2.65 -4.14 8.06
N GLN A 49 -3.24 -4.72 9.11
CA GLN A 49 -2.46 -4.98 10.32
C GLN A 49 -1.37 -6.01 10.06
N GLY A 50 -0.14 -5.52 10.07
CA GLY A 50 1.05 -6.29 9.78
C GLY A 50 1.91 -5.53 8.79
N ASP A 51 2.09 -6.16 7.63
CA ASP A 51 3.17 -5.91 6.69
C ASP A 51 2.72 -5.61 5.26
N GLU A 52 1.41 -5.62 5.00
CA GLU A 52 0.87 -5.48 3.65
C GLU A 52 0.31 -4.08 3.36
N LEU A 53 0.93 -3.38 2.43
CA LEU A 53 0.48 -2.14 1.78
C LEU A 53 -0.49 -2.42 0.64
N GLN A 54 -1.52 -1.58 0.52
CA GLN A 54 -2.48 -1.59 -0.58
C GLN A 54 -2.68 -0.18 -1.13
N GLY A 55 -2.64 -0.05 -2.45
CA GLY A 55 -2.93 1.18 -3.19
C GLY A 55 -3.84 0.92 -4.37
N LEU A 56 -4.71 1.88 -4.66
CA LEU A 56 -5.60 1.85 -5.81
C LEU A 56 -5.40 3.11 -6.64
N LEU A 57 -4.89 2.94 -7.86
CA LEU A 57 -4.50 4.03 -8.73
C LEU A 57 -5.40 4.10 -9.97
N ARG A 58 -5.46 5.29 -10.56
CA ARG A 58 -6.09 5.49 -11.86
C ARG A 58 -5.30 4.77 -12.95
N PRO A 59 -5.93 4.41 -14.09
CA PRO A 59 -5.24 3.74 -15.21
C PRO A 59 -4.07 4.52 -15.82
N ASP A 60 -4.05 5.84 -15.67
CA ASP A 60 -3.00 6.74 -16.18
C ASP A 60 -1.87 7.01 -15.16
N ALA A 61 -1.94 6.41 -13.98
CA ALA A 61 -0.87 6.49 -12.98
C ALA A 61 0.30 5.54 -13.33
N GLU A 62 1.52 5.92 -12.92
CA GLU A 62 2.70 5.06 -13.07
C GLU A 62 2.95 4.29 -11.74
N PRO A 63 2.61 2.98 -11.66
CA PRO A 63 2.72 2.20 -10.42
C PRO A 63 4.16 1.97 -9.91
N MET A 64 5.18 1.95 -10.77
CA MET A 64 6.58 1.73 -10.36
C MET A 64 7.12 2.89 -9.51
N THR A 65 6.49 4.07 -9.55
CA THR A 65 6.76 5.16 -8.62
C THR A 65 6.62 4.73 -7.16
N ALA A 66 5.69 3.82 -6.83
CA ALA A 66 5.54 3.31 -5.46
C ALA A 66 6.76 2.47 -5.04
N VAL A 67 7.19 1.55 -5.92
CA VAL A 67 8.33 0.65 -5.71
C VAL A 67 9.63 1.44 -5.53
N LEU A 68 9.87 2.41 -6.42
CA LEU A 68 11.08 3.23 -6.40
C LEU A 68 11.14 4.12 -5.15
N ARG A 69 10.02 4.74 -4.75
CA ARG A 69 9.98 5.56 -3.54
C ARG A 69 10.23 4.75 -2.28
N ALA A 70 9.57 3.60 -2.14
CA ALA A 70 9.79 2.70 -1.03
C ALA A 70 11.26 2.23 -0.92
N SER A 71 11.92 2.01 -2.06
CA SER A 71 13.27 1.44 -2.11
C SER A 71 14.39 2.47 -2.01
N LEU A 72 14.18 3.72 -2.45
CA LEU A 72 15.27 4.69 -2.64
C LEU A 72 15.19 5.91 -1.70
N ARG A 73 14.02 6.22 -1.13
CA ARG A 73 13.88 7.42 -0.28
C ARG A 73 14.32 7.23 1.17
N HIS A 74 14.56 5.99 1.59
CA HIS A 74 14.91 5.65 2.96
C HIS A 74 16.33 5.07 3.00
N PRO A 75 17.18 5.43 3.97
CA PRO A 75 18.57 4.94 4.02
C PRO A 75 18.68 3.41 4.20
N ARG A 76 17.70 2.79 4.84
CA ARG A 76 17.63 1.35 5.12
C ARG A 76 16.17 0.88 5.10
N PRO A 77 15.52 0.87 3.92
CA PRO A 77 14.15 0.43 3.85
C PRO A 77 14.08 -1.08 4.15
N PRO A 78 12.99 -1.56 4.78
CA PRO A 78 12.74 -2.99 4.82
C PRO A 78 12.58 -3.54 3.40
N ARG A 79 12.88 -4.83 3.23
CA ARG A 79 12.70 -5.49 1.94
C ARG A 79 11.20 -5.70 1.70
N MET A 80 10.78 -5.41 0.48
CA MET A 80 9.38 -5.58 0.08
C MET A 80 9.24 -6.53 -1.10
N ARG A 81 8.15 -7.30 -1.09
CA ARG A 81 7.63 -8.04 -2.25
C ARG A 81 6.47 -7.26 -2.82
N TRP A 82 6.43 -7.09 -4.14
CA TRP A 82 5.43 -6.26 -4.82
C TRP A 82 4.56 -7.08 -5.77
N SER A 83 3.31 -6.66 -5.93
CA SER A 83 2.41 -7.12 -6.99
C SER A 83 1.68 -5.91 -7.56
N VAL A 84 1.59 -5.84 -8.89
CA VAL A 84 0.88 -4.78 -9.60
C VAL A 84 -0.05 -5.43 -10.61
N ALA A 85 -1.32 -5.08 -10.56
CA ALA A 85 -2.34 -5.61 -11.47
C ALA A 85 -3.22 -4.48 -12.01
N ALA A 86 -3.57 -4.54 -13.29
CA ALA A 86 -4.49 -3.60 -13.93
C ALA A 86 -5.75 -4.33 -14.39
N GLY A 87 -6.92 -3.77 -14.15
CA GLY A 87 -8.17 -4.44 -14.47
C GLY A 87 -9.42 -3.65 -14.09
N GLU A 88 -10.57 -4.29 -14.25
CA GLU A 88 -11.84 -3.78 -13.75
C GLU A 88 -11.89 -3.87 -12.22
N ILE A 89 -12.42 -2.82 -11.61
CA ILE A 89 -12.56 -2.67 -10.17
C ILE A 89 -14.05 -2.52 -9.86
N GLU A 90 -14.51 -3.33 -8.92
CA GLU A 90 -15.80 -3.17 -8.29
C GLU A 90 -15.73 -2.12 -7.18
N PRO A 91 -16.72 -1.23 -7.06
CA PRO A 91 -16.75 -0.23 -6.01
C PRO A 91 -16.89 -0.89 -4.62
N GLY A 92 -16.08 -0.43 -3.66
CA GLY A 92 -16.10 -0.86 -2.27
C GLY A 92 -15.65 0.27 -1.33
N LYS A 93 -15.62 -0.01 -0.02
CA LYS A 93 -15.12 0.93 1.00
C LYS A 93 -14.04 0.26 1.84
N GLY A 94 -12.97 1.01 2.13
CA GLY A 94 -11.83 0.55 2.92
C GLY A 94 -10.84 -0.34 2.14
N PRO A 95 -9.71 -0.70 2.76
CA PRO A 95 -8.82 -1.75 2.27
C PRO A 95 -9.57 -3.08 2.13
N ALA A 96 -9.30 -3.84 1.07
CA ALA A 96 -10.00 -5.09 0.76
C ALA A 96 -9.87 -6.15 1.88
N THR A 97 -8.89 -5.99 2.76
CA THR A 97 -8.53 -6.92 3.84
C THR A 97 -8.47 -6.25 5.21
N GLN A 98 -9.12 -5.08 5.40
CA GLN A 98 -9.17 -4.41 6.70
C GLN A 98 -9.85 -5.32 7.75
N ARG A 99 -9.11 -5.71 8.79
CA ARG A 99 -9.63 -6.46 9.95
C ARG A 99 -9.75 -5.53 11.14
N THR A 100 -10.90 -5.56 11.82
CA THR A 100 -11.18 -4.79 13.04
C THR A 100 -11.50 -5.74 14.20
N GLY A 101 -10.93 -5.55 15.39
CA GLY A 101 -11.22 -6.35 16.60
C GLY A 101 -10.19 -6.15 17.72
N SER A 102 -10.41 -6.76 18.89
CA SER A 102 -9.49 -6.64 20.03
C SER A 102 -8.22 -7.50 19.93
N ALA A 103 -8.19 -8.46 19.00
CA ALA A 103 -7.05 -9.34 18.73
C ALA A 103 -5.95 -8.69 17.85
N PHE A 104 -6.07 -7.39 17.61
CA PHE A 104 -5.55 -6.71 16.43
C PHE A 104 -4.95 -5.37 16.92
N LEU A 105 -3.61 -5.28 16.98
CA LEU A 105 -2.86 -4.18 17.61
C LEU A 105 -3.16 -2.81 16.97
N ALA A 106 -3.49 -1.82 17.81
CA ALA A 106 -3.76 -0.43 17.44
C ALA A 106 -2.52 0.32 16.90
#